data_AF-A0A399UGQ5-F1
#
_entry.id   AF-A0A399UGQ5-F1
#
_cell.length_a   1.000
_cell.length_b   1.000
_cell.length_c   1.000
_cell.angle_alpha   90.00
_cell.angle_beta   90.00
_cell.angle_gamma   90.00
#
_symmetry.space_group_name_H-M   'P 1'
#
loop_
_entity.id
_entity.type
_entity.pdbx_description
1 polymer ?
#
loop_
_entity_poly.entity_id
_entity_poly.type
_entity_poly.pdbx_seq_one_letter_code
_entity_poly.pdbx_strand_id
1 'polypeptide(L)'
;MRILSVAALGLMLSACASGHEPSLWQGYADHPAGYLATNSDFEALAFLPPPPEDGSLREQNDLAVYHATRAMKGRARWNQAAADAEIVTPSAPEVFSEALGVPFDPSRTPTLALLLGRMHADLEVIQASAKARYARPRPFVSEPADICVEAAPWLAESGSYPSGHAAMGWAWALILEELAPDRAEAILTRGLSYGDSRTICGVH
;
A
#
# COMPACT_ATOMS: atom_id res chain seq x y z
N MET A 1 51.74 1.66 58.47
CA MET A 1 50.88 2.86 58.48
C MET A 1 50.14 2.90 57.14
N ARG A 2 48.84 3.18 57.20
CA ARG A 2 47.75 2.79 56.29
C ARG A 2 47.94 3.11 54.78
N ILE A 3 47.60 2.12 53.96
CA ILE A 3 47.32 2.19 52.52
C ILE A 3 45.97 2.91 52.34
N LEU A 4 45.91 3.97 51.52
CA LEU A 4 44.67 4.65 51.13
C LEU A 4 44.33 4.29 49.69
N SER A 5 43.43 3.31 49.54
CA SER A 5 42.78 2.98 48.28
C SER A 5 41.64 3.98 48.03
N VAL A 6 41.72 4.75 46.94
CA VAL A 6 40.62 5.58 46.46
C VAL A 6 39.75 4.71 45.54
N ALA A 7 38.59 4.27 46.03
CA ALA A 7 37.58 3.60 45.23
C ALA A 7 36.77 4.65 44.46
N ALA A 8 36.97 4.74 43.15
CA ALA A 8 36.12 5.52 42.27
C ALA A 8 34.82 4.76 42.02
N LEU A 9 33.73 5.23 42.63
CA LEU A 9 32.38 4.69 42.42
C LEU A 9 31.81 5.28 41.12
N GLY A 10 31.97 4.57 40.01
CA GLY A 10 31.32 4.92 38.74
C GLY A 10 29.84 4.54 38.80
N LEU A 11 28.96 5.51 39.01
CA LEU A 11 27.52 5.32 38.78
C LEU A 11 27.29 5.22 37.26
N MET A 12 27.04 4.01 36.76
CA MET A 12 26.46 3.82 35.44
C MET A 12 24.97 4.18 35.49
N LEU A 13 24.63 5.35 34.93
CA LEU A 13 23.26 5.69 34.58
C LEU A 13 22.82 4.83 33.39
N SER A 14 22.29 3.65 33.67
CA SER A 14 21.45 2.94 32.69
C SER A 14 20.11 3.65 32.63
N ALA A 15 20.03 4.71 31.81
CA ALA A 15 18.76 5.24 31.36
C ALA A 15 18.14 4.20 30.43
N CYS A 16 17.25 3.37 30.96
CA CYS A 16 16.30 2.64 30.12
C CYS A 16 15.48 3.70 29.39
N ALA A 17 15.81 3.95 28.12
CA ALA A 17 14.88 4.61 27.24
C ALA A 17 13.69 3.67 27.11
N SER A 18 12.65 3.88 27.93
CA SER A 18 11.33 3.34 27.67
C SER A 18 10.83 4.03 26.41
N GLY A 19 11.31 3.56 25.26
CA GLY A 19 10.78 3.97 23.97
C GLY A 19 9.30 3.70 24.01
N HIS A 20 8.50 4.75 23.87
CA HIS A 20 7.06 4.59 23.75
C HIS A 20 6.85 3.80 22.47
N GLU A 21 6.52 2.50 22.58
CA GLU A 21 6.18 1.73 21.39
C GLU A 21 4.97 2.41 20.75
N PRO A 22 5.05 2.79 19.47
CA PRO A 22 3.94 3.46 18.84
C PRO A 22 2.73 2.53 18.83
N SER A 23 1.59 3.01 19.32
CA SER A 23 0.32 2.28 19.15
C SER A 23 0.02 2.18 17.66
N LEU A 24 -0.06 0.97 17.15
CA LEU A 24 -0.50 0.70 15.79
C LEU A 24 -2.03 0.77 15.71
N TRP A 25 -2.53 1.08 14.51
CA TRP A 25 -3.95 1.12 14.22
C TRP A 25 -4.52 -0.29 14.02
N GLN A 26 -5.83 -0.45 14.10
CA GLN A 26 -6.50 -1.73 13.90
C GLN A 26 -7.19 -1.82 12.54
N GLY A 27 -7.64 -0.70 11.99
CA GLY A 27 -8.23 -0.68 10.67
C GLY A 27 -8.44 0.72 10.12
N TYR A 28 -9.44 0.86 9.25
CA TYR A 28 -9.62 2.10 8.49
C TYR A 28 -9.97 3.30 9.37
N ALA A 29 -10.72 3.08 10.45
CA ALA A 29 -11.23 4.16 11.30
C ALA A 29 -10.13 4.86 12.12
N ASP A 30 -9.02 4.18 12.40
CA ASP A 30 -7.95 4.64 13.27
C ASP A 30 -6.58 4.65 12.58
N HIS A 31 -6.53 4.56 11.25
CA HIS A 31 -5.29 4.64 10.49
C HIS A 31 -4.57 5.98 10.74
N PRO A 32 -3.23 6.00 10.69
CA PRO A 32 -2.47 7.17 11.10
C PRO A 32 -2.56 8.30 10.07
N ALA A 33 -2.47 9.54 10.55
CA ALA A 33 -2.49 10.73 9.69
C ALA A 33 -1.27 10.78 8.74
N GLY A 34 -1.50 11.39 7.57
CA GLY A 34 -0.51 11.56 6.52
C GLY A 34 0.73 12.35 6.90
N TYR A 35 1.70 12.38 6.00
CA TYR A 35 2.87 13.26 6.08
C TYR A 35 2.60 14.63 5.46
N LEU A 36 1.73 14.69 4.45
CA LEU A 36 1.43 15.91 3.73
C LEU A 36 0.40 16.74 4.49
N ALA A 37 0.52 18.06 4.39
CA ALA A 37 -0.51 18.97 4.86
C ALA A 37 -1.75 18.83 3.99
N THR A 38 -2.95 18.98 4.57
CA THR A 38 -4.24 18.83 3.89
C THR A 38 -4.47 19.78 2.71
N ASN A 39 -3.65 20.83 2.57
CA ASN A 39 -3.69 21.81 1.47
C ASN A 39 -2.42 21.77 0.62
N SER A 40 -1.77 20.61 0.48
CA SER A 40 -0.72 20.49 -0.53
C SER A 40 -1.32 20.70 -1.91
N ASP A 41 -0.79 21.60 -2.73
CA ASP A 41 -1.16 21.76 -4.16
C ASP A 41 -0.82 20.51 -5.01
N PHE A 42 -0.44 19.40 -4.37
CA PHE A 42 -0.09 18.14 -4.98
C PHE A 42 -1.31 17.23 -5.06
N GLU A 43 -1.98 17.25 -6.21
CA GLU A 43 -3.13 16.38 -6.50
C GLU A 43 -2.97 15.67 -7.85
N ALA A 44 -3.60 14.51 -7.98
CA ALA A 44 -3.46 13.64 -9.14
C ALA A 44 -3.95 14.28 -10.44
N LEU A 45 -4.94 15.18 -10.39
CA LEU A 45 -5.42 15.90 -11.57
C LEU A 45 -4.37 16.82 -12.20
N ALA A 46 -3.37 17.25 -11.44
CA ALA A 46 -2.32 18.11 -11.97
C ALA A 46 -1.37 17.37 -12.94
N PHE A 47 -1.32 16.03 -12.90
CA PHE A 47 -0.34 15.24 -13.66
C PHE A 47 -0.87 13.97 -14.32
N LEU A 48 -2.03 13.43 -13.91
CA LEU A 48 -2.62 12.28 -14.58
C LEU A 48 -3.39 12.70 -15.84
N PRO A 49 -3.21 11.99 -16.96
CA PRO A 49 -4.10 12.16 -18.12
C PRO A 49 -5.52 11.66 -17.79
N PRO A 50 -6.53 11.98 -18.60
CA PRO A 50 -7.82 11.31 -18.52
C PRO A 50 -7.70 9.79 -18.71
N PRO A 51 -8.64 8.99 -18.16
CA PRO A 51 -8.72 7.57 -18.46
C PRO A 51 -8.94 7.36 -19.97
N PRO A 52 -8.76 6.12 -20.48
CA PRO A 52 -9.12 5.78 -21.85
C PRO A 52 -10.54 6.25 -22.20
N GLU A 53 -10.70 6.88 -23.37
CA GLU A 53 -11.98 7.34 -23.88
C GLU A 53 -12.87 6.15 -24.27
N ASP A 54 -14.19 6.32 -24.09
CA ASP A 54 -15.20 5.34 -24.50
C ASP A 54 -15.08 5.00 -26.00
N GLY A 55 -15.08 3.71 -26.32
CA GLY A 55 -14.91 3.15 -27.66
C GLY A 55 -13.47 3.16 -28.20
N SER A 56 -12.50 3.74 -27.47
CA SER A 56 -11.11 3.81 -27.92
C SER A 56 -10.43 2.42 -27.93
N LEU A 57 -9.36 2.28 -28.72
CA LEU A 57 -8.54 1.05 -28.71
C LEU A 57 -7.93 0.76 -27.33
N ARG A 58 -7.72 1.81 -26.51
CA ARG A 58 -7.21 1.66 -25.14
C ARG A 58 -8.26 1.07 -24.21
N GLU A 59 -9.51 1.54 -24.29
CA GLU A 59 -10.61 0.93 -23.53
C GLU A 59 -10.84 -0.53 -23.97
N GLN A 60 -10.86 -0.80 -25.27
CA GLN A 60 -11.00 -2.16 -25.79
C GLN A 60 -9.90 -3.10 -25.25
N ASN A 61 -8.67 -2.60 -25.13
CA ASN A 61 -7.58 -3.35 -24.52
C ASN A 61 -7.80 -3.59 -23.01
N ASP A 62 -8.25 -2.58 -22.26
CA ASP A 62 -8.58 -2.73 -20.83
C ASP A 62 -9.63 -3.83 -20.62
N LEU A 63 -10.70 -3.83 -21.43
CA LEU A 63 -11.76 -4.85 -21.37
C LEU A 63 -11.24 -6.23 -21.76
N ALA A 64 -10.42 -6.33 -22.81
CA ALA A 64 -9.82 -7.59 -23.22
C ALA A 64 -8.96 -8.21 -22.10
N VAL A 65 -8.17 -7.39 -21.41
CA VAL A 65 -7.37 -7.82 -20.25
C VAL A 65 -8.27 -8.22 -19.07
N TYR A 66 -9.30 -7.43 -18.78
CA TYR A 66 -10.27 -7.76 -17.71
C TYR A 66 -10.91 -9.13 -17.92
N HIS A 67 -11.41 -9.41 -19.13
CA HIS A 67 -12.01 -10.71 -19.46
C HIS A 67 -10.98 -11.85 -19.41
N ALA A 68 -9.79 -11.64 -19.98
CA ALA A 68 -8.74 -12.66 -19.99
C ALA A 68 -8.31 -13.08 -18.57
N THR A 69 -8.20 -12.13 -17.65
CA THR A 69 -7.79 -12.41 -16.26
C THR A 69 -8.81 -13.22 -15.47
N ARG A 70 -10.11 -13.23 -15.86
CA ARG A 70 -11.13 -14.07 -15.21
C ARG A 70 -10.80 -15.56 -15.29
N ALA A 71 -10.09 -16.00 -16.33
CA ALA A 71 -9.63 -17.39 -16.48
C ALA A 71 -8.62 -17.83 -15.39
N MET A 72 -8.11 -16.89 -14.58
CA MET A 72 -7.24 -17.17 -13.44
C MET A 72 -7.99 -17.54 -12.17
N LYS A 73 -9.33 -17.45 -12.13
CA LYS A 73 -10.15 -17.76 -10.94
C LYS A 73 -9.75 -19.10 -10.31
N GLY A 74 -9.47 -19.06 -9.00
CA GLY A 74 -9.05 -20.22 -8.20
C GLY A 74 -7.58 -20.64 -8.35
N ARG A 75 -6.80 -20.01 -9.24
CA ARG A 75 -5.36 -20.28 -9.38
C ARG A 75 -4.55 -19.49 -8.35
N ALA A 76 -3.30 -19.90 -8.16
CA ALA A 76 -2.37 -19.24 -7.21
C ALA A 76 -2.30 -17.71 -7.41
N ARG A 77 -2.20 -17.23 -8.66
CA ARG A 77 -2.12 -15.79 -8.95
C ARG A 77 -3.39 -15.02 -8.58
N TRP A 78 -4.56 -15.65 -8.70
CA TRP A 78 -5.85 -15.06 -8.28
C TRP A 78 -5.95 -14.99 -6.76
N ASN A 79 -5.50 -16.03 -6.06
CA ASN A 79 -5.47 -16.05 -4.60
C ASN A 79 -4.49 -15.00 -4.05
N GLN A 80 -3.33 -14.82 -4.70
CA GLN A 80 -2.42 -13.72 -4.39
C GLN A 80 -3.09 -12.35 -4.64
N ALA A 81 -3.84 -12.20 -5.73
CA ALA A 81 -4.56 -10.96 -6.01
C ALA A 81 -5.62 -10.63 -4.93
N ALA A 82 -6.26 -11.66 -4.38
CA ALA A 82 -7.20 -11.53 -3.28
C ALA A 82 -6.50 -11.12 -1.97
N ALA A 83 -5.37 -11.73 -1.66
CA ALA A 83 -4.56 -11.36 -0.50
C ALA A 83 -4.04 -9.91 -0.61
N ASP A 84 -3.61 -9.49 -1.80
CA ASP A 84 -3.16 -8.12 -2.13
C ASP A 84 -4.29 -7.07 -2.08
N ALA A 85 -5.52 -7.44 -1.68
CA ALA A 85 -6.58 -6.48 -1.41
C ALA A 85 -6.52 -5.87 -0.01
N GLU A 86 -5.78 -6.50 0.91
CA GLU A 86 -5.51 -5.96 2.23
C GLU A 86 -4.60 -4.72 2.14
N ILE A 87 -5.10 -3.58 2.59
CA ILE A 87 -4.38 -2.28 2.61
C ILE A 87 -4.62 -1.51 3.92
N VAL A 88 -5.46 -2.07 4.79
CA VAL A 88 -6.12 -1.32 5.86
C VAL A 88 -5.41 -1.50 7.18
N THR A 89 -4.82 -2.67 7.43
CA THR A 89 -4.17 -3.03 8.70
C THR A 89 -2.67 -2.73 8.68
N PRO A 90 -2.01 -2.67 9.85
CA PRO A 90 -0.55 -2.53 9.94
C PRO A 90 0.22 -3.64 9.22
N SER A 91 -0.37 -4.83 9.06
CA SER A 91 0.24 -5.97 8.39
C SER A 91 0.13 -5.91 6.87
N ALA A 92 -0.59 -4.96 6.27
CA ALA A 92 -0.74 -4.89 4.81
C ALA A 92 0.61 -4.91 4.04
N PRO A 93 1.70 -4.25 4.49
CA PRO A 93 3.00 -4.35 3.83
C PRO A 93 3.70 -5.70 3.97
N GLU A 94 3.18 -6.66 4.76
CA GLU A 94 3.72 -8.01 4.91
C GLU A 94 3.89 -8.74 3.56
N VAL A 95 3.09 -8.37 2.57
CA VAL A 95 3.18 -8.84 1.18
C VAL A 95 4.54 -8.60 0.50
N PHE A 96 5.39 -7.74 1.08
CA PHE A 96 6.76 -7.47 0.62
C PHE A 96 7.84 -8.27 1.36
N SER A 97 7.50 -9.05 2.39
CA SER A 97 8.48 -9.76 3.23
C SER A 97 9.46 -10.63 2.42
N GLU A 98 8.95 -11.37 1.43
CA GLU A 98 9.79 -12.21 0.57
C GLU A 98 10.76 -11.37 -0.28
N ALA A 99 10.26 -10.29 -0.89
CA ALA A 99 11.06 -9.39 -1.71
C ALA A 99 12.15 -8.69 -0.88
N LEU A 100 11.77 -8.23 0.32
CA LEU A 100 12.66 -7.59 1.29
C LEU A 100 13.70 -8.58 1.86
N GLY A 101 13.40 -9.88 1.87
CA GLY A 101 14.27 -10.92 2.41
C GLY A 101 14.27 -11.04 3.92
N VAL A 102 13.42 -10.27 4.61
CA VAL A 102 13.15 -10.38 6.05
C VAL A 102 11.64 -10.30 6.29
N PRO A 103 11.12 -11.00 7.32
CA PRO A 103 9.72 -10.87 7.69
C PRO A 103 9.41 -9.42 8.08
N PHE A 104 8.40 -8.85 7.44
CA PHE A 104 7.79 -7.62 7.89
C PHE A 104 6.77 -7.96 8.98
N ASP A 105 7.02 -7.47 10.19
CA ASP A 105 6.20 -7.75 11.36
C ASP A 105 5.99 -6.43 12.10
N PRO A 106 4.77 -5.85 12.10
CA PRO A 106 4.50 -4.58 12.74
C PRO A 106 4.87 -4.53 14.22
N SER A 107 4.82 -5.68 14.93
CA SER A 107 5.21 -5.76 16.34
C SER A 107 6.72 -5.65 16.55
N ARG A 108 7.52 -6.00 15.53
CA ARG A 108 8.99 -5.95 15.57
C ARG A 108 9.56 -4.73 14.87
N THR A 109 8.83 -4.19 13.89
CA THR A 109 9.22 -3.00 13.12
C THR A 109 8.12 -1.93 13.15
N PRO A 110 7.67 -1.47 14.32
CA PRO A 110 6.53 -0.54 14.43
C PRO A 110 6.80 0.81 13.78
N THR A 111 8.06 1.27 13.78
CA THR A 111 8.46 2.50 13.08
C THR A 111 8.30 2.36 11.56
N LEU A 112 8.67 1.21 10.99
CA LEU A 112 8.48 0.95 9.56
C LEU A 112 7.00 0.79 9.22
N ALA A 113 6.23 0.10 10.06
CA ALA A 113 4.79 -0.02 9.89
C ALA A 113 4.10 1.36 9.88
N LEU A 114 4.47 2.25 10.80
CA LEU A 114 3.99 3.63 10.77
C LEU A 114 4.47 4.41 9.55
N LEU A 115 5.73 4.24 9.14
CA LEU A 115 6.27 4.89 7.94
C LEU A 115 5.41 4.59 6.72
N LEU A 116 5.15 3.30 6.48
CA LEU A 116 4.38 2.82 5.34
C LEU A 116 2.88 3.11 5.50
N GLY A 117 2.33 3.03 6.72
CA GLY A 117 0.90 3.22 6.99
C GLY A 117 0.45 4.67 6.82
N ARG A 118 1.27 5.65 7.19
CA ARG A 118 0.94 7.08 7.07
C ARG A 118 0.76 7.52 5.61
N MET A 119 1.44 6.86 4.67
CA MET A 119 1.28 7.14 3.24
C MET A 119 -0.15 6.89 2.73
N HIS A 120 -0.95 6.10 3.44
CA HIS A 120 -2.34 5.84 3.05
C HIS A 120 -3.17 7.09 3.02
N ALA A 121 -3.15 7.85 4.11
CA ALA A 121 -3.86 9.12 4.19
C ALA A 121 -3.40 10.12 3.12
N ASP A 122 -2.09 10.17 2.83
CA ASP A 122 -1.56 11.06 1.78
C ASP A 122 -2.08 10.66 0.39
N LEU A 123 -1.99 9.37 0.04
CA LEU A 123 -2.42 8.88 -1.27
C LEU A 123 -3.93 8.97 -1.46
N GLU A 124 -4.73 8.80 -0.41
CA GLU A 124 -6.18 9.06 -0.43
C GLU A 124 -6.48 10.50 -0.85
N VAL A 125 -5.82 11.47 -0.22
CA VAL A 125 -5.99 12.90 -0.53
C VAL A 125 -5.52 13.21 -1.95
N ILE A 126 -4.32 12.74 -2.34
CA ILE A 126 -3.73 13.03 -3.67
C ILE A 126 -4.66 12.56 -4.79
N GLN A 127 -5.26 11.38 -4.69
CA GLN A 127 -6.06 10.81 -5.76
C GLN A 127 -7.54 11.22 -5.75
N ALA A 128 -8.02 11.84 -4.67
CA ALA A 128 -9.44 12.12 -4.46
C ALA A 128 -10.04 12.96 -5.60
N SER A 129 -9.33 14.00 -6.04
CA SER A 129 -9.83 14.89 -7.10
C SER A 129 -9.94 14.19 -8.45
N ALA A 130 -8.98 13.35 -8.81
CA ALA A 130 -9.03 12.58 -10.05
C ALA A 130 -10.18 11.55 -10.02
N LYS A 131 -10.35 10.84 -8.90
CA LYS A 131 -11.48 9.92 -8.72
C LYS A 131 -12.83 10.62 -8.84
N ALA A 132 -12.98 11.78 -8.21
CA ALA A 132 -14.20 12.57 -8.28
C ALA A 132 -14.46 13.14 -9.70
N ARG A 133 -13.42 13.62 -10.38
CA ARG A 133 -13.53 14.26 -11.70
C ARG A 133 -13.88 13.28 -12.80
N TYR A 134 -13.29 12.08 -12.78
CA TYR A 134 -13.49 11.08 -13.83
C TYR A 134 -14.59 10.09 -13.49
N ALA A 135 -14.79 9.78 -12.20
CA ALA A 135 -15.84 8.87 -11.72
C ALA A 135 -15.96 7.57 -12.55
N ARG A 136 -14.83 7.06 -13.06
CA ARG A 136 -14.81 5.89 -13.96
C ARG A 136 -15.41 4.68 -13.23
N PRO A 137 -16.46 4.03 -13.76
CA PRO A 137 -16.99 2.81 -13.18
C PRO A 137 -15.90 1.73 -13.06
N ARG A 138 -16.01 0.85 -12.07
CA ARG A 138 -15.11 -0.30 -11.95
C ARG A 138 -15.45 -1.35 -13.01
N PRO A 139 -14.48 -2.17 -13.46
CA PRO A 139 -14.71 -3.15 -14.52
C PRO A 139 -15.89 -4.09 -14.21
N PHE A 140 -16.00 -4.62 -12.99
CA PHE A 140 -17.10 -5.52 -12.62
C PHE A 140 -18.49 -4.85 -12.54
N VAL A 141 -18.55 -3.52 -12.56
CA VAL A 141 -19.82 -2.77 -12.62
C VAL A 141 -20.27 -2.63 -14.08
N SER A 142 -19.36 -2.28 -14.98
CA SER A 142 -19.65 -2.14 -16.41
C SER A 142 -19.77 -3.49 -17.13
N GLU A 143 -18.93 -4.45 -16.76
CA GLU A 143 -18.83 -5.79 -17.33
C GLU A 143 -18.97 -6.83 -16.20
N PRO A 144 -20.20 -7.21 -15.81
CA PRO A 144 -20.42 -8.11 -14.68
C PRO A 144 -19.72 -9.46 -14.84
N ALA A 145 -18.70 -9.71 -14.03
CA ALA A 145 -18.04 -11.00 -13.90
C ALA A 145 -17.48 -11.20 -12.48
N ASP A 146 -17.04 -12.42 -12.20
CA ASP A 146 -16.41 -12.75 -10.92
C ASP A 146 -15.21 -11.84 -10.62
N ILE A 147 -15.09 -11.38 -9.37
CA ILE A 147 -13.92 -10.71 -8.84
C ILE A 147 -13.30 -11.51 -7.68
N CYS A 148 -12.07 -11.20 -7.32
CA CYS A 148 -11.31 -12.00 -6.35
C CYS A 148 -11.60 -11.67 -4.87
N VAL A 149 -12.45 -10.67 -4.62
CA VAL A 149 -12.89 -10.22 -3.30
C VAL A 149 -14.41 -10.09 -3.28
N GLU A 150 -15.01 -9.89 -2.11
CA GLU A 150 -16.43 -9.58 -2.02
C GLU A 150 -16.73 -8.19 -2.64
N ALA A 151 -17.75 -8.13 -3.48
CA ALA A 151 -18.20 -6.89 -4.13
C ALA A 151 -19.01 -6.03 -3.14
N ALA A 152 -18.32 -5.39 -2.19
CA ALA A 152 -18.96 -4.51 -1.22
C ALA A 152 -19.61 -3.29 -1.92
N PRO A 153 -20.76 -2.78 -1.43
CA PRO A 153 -21.47 -1.67 -2.08
C PRO A 153 -20.60 -0.42 -2.31
N TRP A 154 -19.81 -0.03 -1.30
CA TRP A 154 -18.89 1.11 -1.39
C TRP A 154 -17.84 0.94 -2.50
N LEU A 155 -17.46 -0.29 -2.83
CA LEU A 155 -16.50 -0.56 -3.88
C LEU A 155 -17.11 -0.23 -5.24
N ALA A 156 -18.35 -0.66 -5.49
CA ALA A 156 -19.08 -0.38 -6.74
C ALA A 156 -19.38 1.11 -6.94
N GLU A 157 -19.59 1.86 -5.85
CA GLU A 157 -19.89 3.30 -5.87
C GLU A 157 -18.64 4.19 -5.98
N SER A 158 -17.44 3.62 -5.82
CA SER A 158 -16.18 4.38 -5.84
C SER A 158 -15.52 4.39 -7.22
N GLY A 159 -14.88 5.51 -7.57
CA GLY A 159 -14.20 5.67 -8.87
C GLY A 159 -13.00 4.74 -9.05
N SER A 160 -12.89 4.12 -10.23
CA SER A 160 -11.81 3.20 -10.61
C SER A 160 -10.49 3.90 -10.95
N TYR A 161 -10.52 5.15 -11.41
CA TYR A 161 -9.34 5.84 -11.92
C TYR A 161 -8.91 7.04 -11.05
N PRO A 162 -7.64 7.08 -10.58
CA PRO A 162 -6.64 6.01 -10.61
C PRO A 162 -6.90 4.91 -9.56
N SER A 163 -6.07 3.86 -9.54
CA SER A 163 -6.11 2.84 -8.48
C SER A 163 -5.31 3.27 -7.25
N GLY A 164 -5.99 3.38 -6.10
CA GLY A 164 -5.36 3.68 -4.81
C GLY A 164 -4.48 2.55 -4.31
N HIS A 165 -4.95 1.29 -4.42
CA HIS A 165 -4.14 0.12 -4.07
C HIS A 165 -2.88 0.02 -4.94
N ALA A 166 -2.97 0.25 -6.25
CA ALA A 166 -1.78 0.19 -7.11
C ALA A 166 -0.78 1.31 -6.76
N ALA A 167 -1.26 2.53 -6.52
CA ALA A 167 -0.43 3.64 -6.07
C ALA A 167 0.26 3.32 -4.73
N MET A 168 -0.46 2.71 -3.80
CA MET A 168 0.08 2.29 -2.51
C MET A 168 1.18 1.23 -2.64
N GLY A 169 0.91 0.15 -3.38
CA GLY A 169 1.90 -0.92 -3.57
C GLY A 169 3.17 -0.40 -4.22
N TRP A 170 3.05 0.55 -5.15
CA TRP A 170 4.20 1.22 -5.76
C TRP A 170 4.93 2.12 -4.76
N ALA A 171 4.21 2.90 -3.97
CA ALA A 171 4.81 3.80 -2.98
C ALA A 171 5.55 3.02 -1.88
N TRP A 172 4.99 1.92 -1.39
CA TRP A 172 5.70 1.01 -0.49
C TRP A 172 6.96 0.42 -1.11
N ALA A 173 6.90 -0.01 -2.38
CA ALA A 173 8.07 -0.54 -3.07
C ALA A 173 9.20 0.50 -3.19
N LEU A 174 8.87 1.75 -3.51
CA LEU A 174 9.86 2.84 -3.61
C LEU A 174 10.51 3.19 -2.25
N ILE A 175 9.77 3.14 -1.15
CA ILE A 175 10.40 3.33 0.18
C ILE A 175 11.26 2.13 0.55
N LEU A 176 10.75 0.91 0.34
CA LEU A 176 11.45 -0.30 0.73
C LEU A 176 12.75 -0.52 -0.07
N GLU A 177 12.78 -0.14 -1.35
CA GLU A 177 14.01 -0.23 -2.17
C GLU A 177 15.07 0.80 -1.74
N GLU A 178 14.66 2.00 -1.28
CA GLU A 178 15.58 2.95 -0.68
C GLU A 178 16.18 2.43 0.65
N LEU A 179 15.39 1.69 1.44
CA LEU A 179 15.83 1.09 2.70
C LEU A 179 16.68 -0.18 2.51
N ALA A 180 16.46 -0.93 1.43
CA ALA A 180 17.14 -2.19 1.11
C ALA A 180 17.59 -2.21 -0.36
N PRO A 181 18.56 -1.37 -0.76
CA PRO A 181 18.94 -1.19 -2.15
C PRO A 181 19.57 -2.44 -2.78
N ASP A 182 20.15 -3.33 -1.98
CA ASP A 182 20.63 -4.65 -2.41
C ASP A 182 19.49 -5.60 -2.83
N ARG A 183 18.24 -5.25 -2.51
CA ARG A 183 17.01 -5.99 -2.83
C ARG A 183 16.08 -5.25 -3.78
N ALA A 184 16.52 -4.10 -4.32
CA ALA A 184 15.68 -3.19 -5.10
C ALA A 184 14.91 -3.88 -6.25
N GLU A 185 15.58 -4.74 -7.03
CA GLU A 185 14.93 -5.45 -8.15
C GLU A 185 13.75 -6.32 -7.69
N ALA A 186 13.93 -7.09 -6.61
CA ALA A 186 12.88 -7.94 -6.07
C ALA A 186 11.71 -7.12 -5.52
N ILE A 187 12.02 -6.00 -4.83
CA ILE A 187 11.03 -5.10 -4.23
C ILE A 187 10.21 -4.38 -5.30
N LEU A 188 10.86 -3.79 -6.30
CA LEU A 188 10.18 -3.10 -7.40
C LEU A 188 9.34 -4.07 -8.23
N THR A 189 9.85 -5.28 -8.51
CA THR A 189 9.08 -6.33 -9.19
C THR A 189 7.83 -6.70 -8.39
N ARG A 190 7.94 -6.80 -7.06
CA ARG A 190 6.80 -7.09 -6.19
C ARG A 190 5.78 -5.95 -6.19
N GLY A 191 6.24 -4.70 -6.21
CA GLY A 191 5.41 -3.49 -6.31
C GLY A 191 4.59 -3.46 -7.60
N LEU A 192 5.21 -3.72 -8.75
CA LEU A 192 4.52 -3.87 -10.03
C LEU A 192 3.47 -4.99 -9.97
N SER A 193 3.86 -6.17 -9.46
CA SER A 193 2.94 -7.31 -9.31
C SER A 193 1.78 -7.01 -8.35
N TYR A 194 1.94 -6.13 -7.36
CA TYR A 194 0.86 -5.70 -6.46
C TYR A 194 -0.16 -4.82 -7.21
N GLY A 195 0.33 -3.94 -8.11
CA GLY A 195 -0.53 -3.22 -9.05
C GLY A 195 -1.32 -4.16 -9.96
N ASP A 196 -0.64 -5.14 -10.57
CA ASP A 196 -1.27 -6.14 -11.45
C ASP A 196 -2.35 -6.97 -10.73
N SER A 197 -2.20 -7.17 -9.42
CA SER A 197 -3.21 -7.85 -8.60
C SER A 197 -4.56 -7.13 -8.67
N ARG A 198 -4.61 -5.82 -8.90
CA ARG A 198 -5.88 -5.08 -8.98
C ARG A 198 -6.63 -5.38 -10.27
N THR A 199 -5.90 -5.49 -11.38
CA THR A 199 -6.42 -5.92 -12.68
C THR A 199 -6.85 -7.38 -12.64
N ILE A 200 -6.03 -8.27 -12.07
CA ILE A 200 -6.37 -9.70 -11.94
C ILE A 200 -7.54 -9.90 -10.99
N CYS A 201 -7.65 -9.12 -9.93
CA CYS A 201 -8.81 -9.16 -9.06
C CYS A 201 -10.07 -8.67 -9.78
N GLY A 202 -9.94 -7.78 -10.76
CA GLY A 202 -11.03 -7.24 -11.56
C GLY A 202 -11.72 -6.02 -10.95
N VAL A 203 -11.01 -5.32 -10.07
CA VAL A 203 -11.53 -4.14 -9.38
C VAL A 203 -10.99 -2.82 -9.96
N HIS A 204 -10.04 -2.90 -10.89
CA HIS A 204 -9.43 -1.78 -11.59
C HIS A 204 -9.13 -2.12 -13.05
#